data_AF-Q21ZJ7-F1
#
_entry.id   AF-Q21ZJ7-F1
#
_cell.length_a   1.000
_cell.length_b   1.000
_cell.length_c   1.000
_cell.angle_alpha   90.00
_cell.angle_beta   90.00
_cell.angle_gamma   90.00
#
_symmetry.space_group_name_H-M   'P 1'
#
loop_
_entity.id
_entity.type
_entity.pdbx_description
1 polymer ?
#
loop_
_entity_poly.entity_id
_entity_poly.type
_entity_poly.pdbx_seq_one_letter_code
_entity_poly.pdbx_strand_id
1 'polypeptide(L)'
;MVRHIKNVFISHVHADDAGLGKLKTLLAKSGMDIRDSSINSSNPNNAKSPDYIKSEILAPQINWAGTLLVYVSPKTKDSDWVNWEIEYAVKQGKRIVGVWEHGTKDCEVPSALAEYADAMVGWNGNSIIDAIVDEVDKWETPDGGTCSPVALKRHPC
;
A
#
# COMPACT_ATOMS: atom_id res chain seq x y z
N MET A 1 4.14 -23.10 -11.88
CA MET A 1 4.11 -21.92 -10.98
C MET A 1 2.88 -21.12 -11.34
N VAL A 2 1.92 -20.98 -10.43
CA VAL A 2 0.71 -20.18 -10.67
C VAL A 2 1.15 -18.72 -10.73
N ARG A 3 0.83 -18.02 -11.82
CA ARG A 3 1.07 -16.58 -11.91
C ARG A 3 -0.20 -15.87 -11.44
N HIS A 4 -0.10 -15.14 -10.34
CA HIS A 4 -1.21 -14.31 -9.85
C HIS A 4 -1.15 -12.96 -10.53
N ILE A 5 -2.26 -12.49 -11.09
CA ILE A 5 -2.38 -11.14 -11.65
C ILE A 5 -3.36 -10.38 -10.76
N LYS A 6 -2.91 -9.28 -10.15
CA LYS A 6 -3.72 -8.45 -9.26
C LYS A 6 -3.64 -6.98 -9.64
N ASN A 7 -4.79 -6.30 -9.59
CA ASN A 7 -4.86 -4.86 -9.72
C ASN A 7 -4.64 -4.26 -8.33
N VAL A 8 -3.60 -3.47 -8.17
CA VAL A 8 -3.23 -2.85 -6.90
C VAL A 8 -3.07 -1.35 -7.10
N PHE A 9 -3.35 -0.59 -6.05
CA PHE A 9 -3.00 0.81 -5.99
C PHE A 9 -1.85 0.96 -4.99
N ILE A 10 -0.66 1.39 -5.45
CA ILE A 10 0.49 1.57 -4.55
C ILE A 10 0.57 3.02 -4.06
N SER A 11 0.11 3.24 -2.84
CA SER A 11 0.28 4.49 -2.11
C SER A 11 1.73 4.63 -1.65
N HIS A 12 2.39 5.72 -2.03
CA HIS A 12 3.79 6.02 -1.72
C HIS A 12 4.04 7.52 -1.80
N VAL A 13 5.10 8.01 -1.18
CA VAL A 13 5.57 9.39 -1.41
C VAL A 13 6.45 9.45 -2.64
N HIS A 14 6.42 10.54 -3.41
CA HIS A 14 7.19 10.68 -4.67
C HIS A 14 8.70 10.45 -4.53
N ALA A 15 9.26 10.62 -3.33
CA ALA A 15 10.67 10.33 -3.07
C ALA A 15 11.02 8.83 -3.25
N ASP A 16 10.02 7.96 -3.25
CA ASP A 16 10.16 6.51 -3.16
C ASP A 16 9.90 5.78 -4.48
N ASP A 17 9.76 6.51 -5.59
CA ASP A 17 9.54 5.95 -6.94
C ASP A 17 10.58 4.84 -7.28
N ALA A 18 11.83 5.02 -6.85
CA ALA A 18 12.89 4.04 -7.04
C ALA A 18 12.63 2.72 -6.26
N GLY A 19 11.96 2.79 -5.12
CA GLY A 19 11.53 1.65 -4.32
C GLY A 19 10.44 0.84 -5.03
N LEU A 20 9.50 1.51 -5.71
CA LEU A 20 8.42 0.84 -6.44
C LEU A 20 8.92 -0.08 -7.55
N GLY A 21 9.92 0.36 -8.32
CA GLY A 21 10.50 -0.48 -9.37
C GLY A 21 11.09 -1.78 -8.81
N LYS A 22 11.74 -1.69 -7.65
CA LYS A 22 12.30 -2.86 -6.95
C LYS A 22 11.19 -3.75 -6.39
N LEU A 23 10.10 -3.18 -5.89
CA LEU A 23 8.95 -3.92 -5.35
C LEU A 23 8.24 -4.71 -6.45
N LYS A 24 7.96 -4.07 -7.59
CA LYS A 24 7.41 -4.73 -8.78
C LYS A 24 8.31 -5.88 -9.25
N THR A 25 9.63 -5.65 -9.26
CA THR A 25 10.61 -6.69 -9.61
C THR A 25 10.61 -7.86 -8.62
N LEU A 26 10.50 -7.57 -7.31
CA LEU A 26 10.43 -8.60 -6.27
C LEU A 26 9.20 -9.49 -6.46
N LEU A 27 8.02 -8.88 -6.62
CA LEU A 27 6.76 -9.61 -6.82
C LEU A 27 6.78 -10.45 -8.09
N ALA A 28 7.29 -9.88 -9.20
CA ALA A 28 7.43 -10.61 -10.45
C ALA A 28 8.34 -11.85 -10.30
N LYS A 29 9.44 -11.74 -9.55
CA LYS A 29 10.33 -12.86 -9.24
C LYS A 29 9.68 -13.91 -8.35
N SER A 30 8.82 -13.49 -7.43
CA SER A 30 8.04 -14.40 -6.56
C SER A 30 6.80 -14.98 -7.25
N GLY A 31 6.53 -14.64 -8.52
CA GLY A 31 5.46 -15.23 -9.31
C GLY A 31 4.15 -14.45 -9.35
N MET A 32 4.15 -13.19 -8.92
CA MET A 32 2.99 -12.30 -8.99
C MET A 32 3.24 -11.13 -9.96
N ASP A 33 2.29 -10.90 -10.85
CA ASP A 33 2.23 -9.72 -11.70
C ASP A 33 1.23 -8.72 -11.13
N ILE A 34 1.69 -7.49 -10.88
CA ILE A 34 0.86 -6.43 -10.30
C ILE A 34 0.62 -5.33 -11.33
N ARG A 35 -0.66 -4.98 -11.50
CA ARG A 35 -1.07 -3.84 -12.30
C ARG A 35 -1.30 -2.67 -11.36
N ASP A 36 -0.34 -1.77 -11.35
CA ASP A 36 -0.32 -0.59 -10.48
C ASP A 36 -1.02 0.60 -11.17
N SER A 37 -2.02 1.16 -10.50
CA SER A 37 -2.76 2.34 -10.94
C SER A 37 -2.35 3.64 -10.24
N SER A 38 -1.25 3.62 -9.46
CA SER A 38 -0.75 4.80 -8.77
C SER A 38 -0.31 5.92 -9.72
N ILE A 39 -0.45 7.17 -9.27
CA ILE A 39 -0.02 8.34 -10.02
C ILE A 39 1.43 8.66 -9.62
N ASN A 40 2.35 8.55 -10.56
CA ASN A 40 3.72 9.01 -10.40
C ASN A 40 3.83 10.51 -10.74
N SER A 41 4.82 11.19 -10.16
CA SER A 41 5.20 12.58 -10.44
C SER A 41 5.39 12.93 -11.94
N SER A 42 5.54 11.91 -12.80
CA SER A 42 5.65 12.01 -14.25
C SER A 42 4.36 12.43 -14.97
N ASN A 43 3.19 12.41 -14.32
CA ASN A 43 1.96 13.01 -14.83
C ASN A 43 1.46 14.11 -13.88
N PRO A 44 2.08 15.30 -13.88
CA PRO A 44 1.51 16.46 -13.22
C PRO A 44 0.25 16.84 -13.99
N ASN A 45 -0.89 16.26 -13.61
CA ASN A 45 -2.15 16.70 -14.17
C ASN A 45 -2.29 18.18 -13.81
N ASN A 46 -2.61 19.04 -14.78
CA ASN A 46 -2.70 20.50 -14.62
C ASN A 46 -3.79 20.95 -13.60
N ALA A 47 -4.38 20.00 -12.87
CA ALA A 47 -5.32 20.20 -11.80
C ALA A 47 -4.61 20.84 -10.60
N LYS A 48 -4.80 22.14 -10.44
CA LYS A 48 -4.29 22.89 -9.28
C LYS A 48 -5.10 22.67 -8.00
N SER A 49 -6.22 21.93 -8.06
CA SER A 49 -7.07 21.66 -6.92
C SER A 49 -6.81 20.25 -6.37
N PRO A 50 -6.31 20.12 -5.12
CA PRO A 50 -6.13 18.83 -4.45
C PRO A 50 -7.41 17.99 -4.42
N ASP A 51 -8.57 18.62 -4.21
CA ASP A 51 -9.85 17.92 -4.14
C ASP A 51 -10.23 17.28 -5.48
N TYR A 52 -9.94 17.97 -6.59
CA TYR A 52 -10.15 17.43 -7.93
C TYR A 52 -9.23 16.23 -8.20
N ILE A 53 -7.96 16.31 -7.80
CA ILE A 53 -7.02 15.19 -7.95
C ILE A 53 -7.54 13.96 -7.18
N LYS A 54 -8.00 14.20 -5.95
CA LYS A 54 -8.58 13.17 -5.08
C LYS A 54 -9.82 12.54 -5.70
N SER A 55 -10.79 13.33 -6.15
CA SER A 55 -12.08 12.82 -6.66
C SER A 55 -12.00 12.25 -8.08
N GLU A 56 -11.27 12.90 -8.97
CA GLU A 56 -11.29 12.57 -10.41
C GLU A 56 -10.16 11.65 -10.83
N ILE A 57 -9.09 11.56 -10.03
CA ILE A 57 -7.91 10.77 -10.41
C ILE A 57 -7.66 9.66 -9.41
N LEU A 58 -7.48 9.96 -8.12
CA LEU A 58 -7.15 8.92 -7.14
C LEU A 58 -8.34 8.00 -6.86
N ALA A 59 -9.54 8.55 -6.63
CA ALA A 59 -10.72 7.75 -6.32
C ALA A 59 -11.04 6.70 -7.40
N PRO A 60 -11.07 7.01 -8.73
CA PRO A 60 -11.25 6.00 -9.76
C PRO A 60 -10.16 4.93 -9.78
N GLN A 61 -8.90 5.31 -9.53
CA GLN A 61 -7.78 4.36 -9.54
C GLN A 61 -7.80 3.42 -8.33
N ILE A 62 -8.19 3.92 -7.15
CA ILE A 62 -8.42 3.11 -5.95
C ILE A 62 -9.64 2.20 -6.15
N ASN A 63 -10.70 2.69 -6.79
CA ASN A 63 -11.89 1.88 -7.09
C ASN A 63 -11.60 0.74 -8.07
N TRP A 64 -10.76 0.99 -9.07
CA TRP A 64 -10.29 -0.02 -10.02
C TRP A 64 -9.36 -1.06 -9.37
N ALA A 65 -8.56 -0.65 -8.40
CA ALA A 65 -7.71 -1.56 -7.64
C ALA A 65 -8.54 -2.47 -6.72
N GLY A 66 -8.10 -3.74 -6.59
CA GLY A 66 -8.68 -4.68 -5.64
C GLY A 66 -8.07 -4.52 -4.24
N THR A 67 -6.82 -4.09 -4.18
CA THR A 67 -6.04 -3.96 -2.95
C THR A 67 -5.28 -2.64 -2.95
N LEU A 68 -5.30 -1.93 -1.82
CA LEU A 68 -4.43 -0.79 -1.56
C LEU A 68 -3.13 -1.32 -0.94
N LEU A 69 -2.00 -1.06 -1.61
CA LEU A 69 -0.68 -1.37 -1.10
C LEU A 69 -0.04 -0.07 -0.61
N VAL A 70 0.41 0.01 0.63
CA VAL A 70 1.05 1.21 1.18
C VAL A 70 2.53 0.95 1.36
N TYR A 71 3.35 1.68 0.62
CA TYR A 71 4.80 1.63 0.77
C TYR A 71 5.24 2.50 1.95
N VAL A 72 5.68 1.87 3.03
CA VAL A 72 5.98 2.53 4.29
C VAL A 72 7.48 2.85 4.35
N SER A 73 7.80 4.12 4.11
CA SER A 73 9.12 4.73 4.33
C SER A 73 9.05 5.71 5.51
N PRO A 74 10.19 6.20 6.03
CA PRO A 74 10.21 7.15 7.14
C PRO A 74 9.40 8.44 6.88
N LYS A 75 9.18 8.80 5.61
CA LYS A 75 8.44 9.99 5.19
C LYS A 75 6.95 9.73 4.96
N THR A 76 6.54 8.46 4.78
CA THR A 76 5.15 8.10 4.51
C THR A 76 4.21 8.53 5.66
N LYS A 77 4.70 8.49 6.90
CA LYS A 77 3.91 8.84 8.11
C LYS A 77 3.40 10.27 8.14
N ASP A 78 4.11 11.19 7.49
CA ASP A 78 3.80 12.63 7.47
C ASP A 78 3.01 13.04 6.20
N SER A 79 2.57 12.07 5.38
CA SER A 79 1.89 12.35 4.11
C SER A 79 0.37 12.37 4.25
N ASP A 80 -0.22 13.56 4.17
CA ASP A 80 -1.67 13.75 4.14
C ASP A 80 -2.35 13.05 2.95
N TRP A 81 -1.62 12.90 1.84
CA TRP A 81 -2.11 12.19 0.67
C TRP A 81 -2.26 10.70 0.94
N VAL A 82 -1.24 10.08 1.55
CA VAL A 82 -1.28 8.65 1.90
C VAL A 82 -2.40 8.38 2.90
N ASN A 83 -2.53 9.22 3.93
CA ASN A 83 -3.60 9.09 4.91
C ASN A 83 -4.99 9.17 4.24
N TRP A 84 -5.18 10.13 3.33
CA TRP A 84 -6.44 10.26 2.59
C TRP A 84 -6.73 9.04 1.70
N GLU A 85 -5.71 8.49 1.02
CA GLU A 85 -5.85 7.29 0.17
C GLU A 85 -6.27 6.06 0.99
N ILE A 86 -5.67 5.88 2.17
CA ILE A 86 -6.03 4.82 3.12
C ILE A 86 -7.48 5.00 3.56
N GLU A 87 -7.86 6.17 4.06
CA GLU A 87 -9.23 6.45 4.50
C GLU A 87 -10.25 6.24 3.39
N TYR A 88 -9.93 6.64 2.16
CA TYR A 88 -10.80 6.42 1.01
C TYR A 88 -10.94 4.93 0.69
N ALA A 89 -9.84 4.19 0.66
CA ALA A 89 -9.85 2.74 0.42
C ALA A 89 -10.68 1.99 1.47
N VAL A 90 -10.60 2.37 2.75
CA VAL A 90 -11.46 1.84 3.82
C VAL A 90 -12.93 2.07 3.52
N LYS A 91 -13.31 3.30 3.14
CA LYS A 91 -14.70 3.64 2.79
C LYS A 91 -15.22 2.82 1.61
N GLN A 92 -14.33 2.40 0.72
CA GLN A 92 -14.64 1.54 -0.43
C GLN A 92 -14.54 0.04 -0.11
N GLY A 93 -14.28 -0.33 1.16
CA GLY A 93 -14.15 -1.72 1.60
C GLY A 93 -12.98 -2.46 0.96
N LYS A 94 -11.93 -1.74 0.57
CA LYS A 94 -10.74 -2.33 -0.05
C LYS A 94 -9.84 -2.94 1.02
N ARG A 95 -9.17 -4.03 0.66
CA ARG A 95 -8.11 -4.61 1.49
C ARG A 95 -6.89 -3.69 1.49
N ILE A 96 -6.32 -3.44 2.66
CA ILE A 96 -5.18 -2.53 2.84
C ILE A 96 -3.98 -3.34 3.35
N VAL A 97 -2.89 -3.30 2.60
CA VAL A 97 -1.65 -4.01 2.93
C VAL A 97 -0.50 -3.02 2.98
N GLY A 98 0.13 -2.88 4.14
CA GLY A 98 1.38 -2.14 4.25
C GLY A 98 2.58 -3.01 3.87
N VAL A 99 3.60 -2.41 3.27
CA VAL A 99 4.90 -3.03 2.97
C VAL A 99 6.02 -2.11 3.44
N TRP A 100 6.93 -2.64 4.27
CA TRP A 100 8.09 -1.88 4.75
C TRP A 100 9.10 -1.63 3.62
N GLU A 101 9.67 -0.42 3.59
CA GLU A 101 10.80 -0.09 2.73
C GLU A 101 12.04 -0.95 3.05
N HIS A 102 12.70 -1.44 2.00
CA HIS A 102 13.92 -2.22 2.11
C HIS A 102 15.06 -1.44 2.80
N GLY A 103 15.54 -1.95 3.93
CA GLY A 103 16.70 -1.40 4.64
C GLY A 103 16.37 -0.32 5.66
N THR A 104 15.08 -0.06 5.90
CA THR A 104 14.65 0.79 7.00
C THR A 104 14.68 0.04 8.34
N LYS A 105 15.14 0.73 9.38
CA LYS A 105 15.08 0.27 10.77
C LYS A 105 14.31 1.33 11.53
N ASP A 106 13.39 0.90 12.39
CA ASP A 106 12.60 1.79 13.27
C ASP A 106 11.72 2.81 12.51
N CYS A 107 10.96 2.34 11.52
CA CYS A 107 9.94 3.19 10.88
C CYS A 107 8.62 3.15 11.65
N GLU A 108 8.03 4.33 11.83
CA GLU A 108 6.69 4.47 12.38
C GLU A 108 5.66 4.24 11.27
N VAL A 109 4.65 3.43 11.58
CA VAL A 109 3.49 3.22 10.72
C VAL A 109 2.64 4.50 10.71
N PRO A 110 2.19 5.01 9.55
CA PRO A 110 1.21 6.09 9.49
C PRO A 110 -0.02 5.76 10.34
N SER A 111 -0.58 6.74 11.06
CA SER A 111 -1.71 6.49 11.98
C SER A 111 -2.90 5.84 11.28
N ALA A 112 -3.24 6.29 10.07
CA ALA A 112 -4.30 5.69 9.27
C ALA A 112 -3.99 4.22 8.92
N LEU A 113 -2.74 3.91 8.59
CA LEU A 113 -2.34 2.53 8.28
C LEU A 113 -2.38 1.66 9.54
N ALA A 114 -1.94 2.19 10.68
CA ALA A 114 -2.01 1.48 11.96
C ALA A 114 -3.47 1.16 12.36
N GLU A 115 -4.43 2.04 12.03
CA GLU A 115 -5.84 1.84 12.36
C GLU A 115 -6.58 0.92 11.38
N TYR A 116 -6.21 0.95 10.10
CA TYR A 116 -7.01 0.34 9.02
C TYR A 116 -6.33 -0.77 8.21
N ALA A 117 -5.02 -1.01 8.35
CA ALA A 117 -4.32 -2.02 7.57
C ALA A 117 -4.74 -3.44 7.96
N ASP A 118 -5.12 -4.26 6.99
CA ASP A 118 -5.38 -5.68 7.24
C ASP A 118 -4.08 -6.46 7.52
N ALA A 119 -2.99 -6.07 6.84
CA ALA A 119 -1.68 -6.68 7.00
C ALA A 119 -0.55 -5.65 6.89
N MET A 120 0.56 -5.93 7.57
CA MET A 120 1.79 -5.16 7.51
C MET A 120 2.94 -6.14 7.38
N VAL A 121 3.63 -6.16 6.24
CA VAL A 121 4.66 -7.16 5.93
C VAL A 121 6.02 -6.53 5.62
N GLY A 122 7.08 -7.27 5.91
CA GLY A 122 8.44 -6.91 5.52
C GLY A 122 8.65 -6.97 4.00
N TRP A 123 9.83 -6.56 3.56
CA TRP A 123 10.27 -6.65 2.16
C TRP A 123 10.56 -8.12 1.77
N ASN A 124 9.52 -8.94 1.65
CA ASN A 124 9.59 -10.34 1.26
C ASN A 124 8.47 -10.66 0.26
N GLY A 125 8.83 -11.11 -0.94
CA GLY A 125 7.86 -11.34 -2.01
C GLY A 125 6.81 -12.39 -1.65
N ASN A 126 7.15 -13.41 -0.86
CA ASN A 126 6.17 -14.41 -0.42
C ASN A 126 5.22 -13.81 0.62
N SER A 127 5.72 -13.09 1.62
CA SER A 127 4.85 -12.44 2.63
C SER A 127 3.88 -11.44 1.98
N ILE A 128 4.34 -10.69 0.98
CA ILE A 128 3.48 -9.74 0.25
C ILE A 128 2.44 -10.48 -0.60
N ILE A 129 2.82 -11.58 -1.26
CA ILE A 129 1.87 -12.40 -2.01
C ILE A 129 0.81 -12.99 -1.08
N ASP A 130 1.21 -13.58 0.04
CA ASP A 130 0.29 -14.12 1.06
C ASP A 130 -0.69 -13.04 1.53
N ALA A 131 -0.20 -11.83 1.79
CA ALA A 131 -1.03 -10.72 2.27
C ALA A 131 -2.05 -10.23 1.21
N ILE A 132 -1.72 -10.32 -0.09
CA ILE A 132 -2.57 -9.84 -1.19
C ILE A 132 -3.50 -10.93 -1.75
N VAL A 133 -3.03 -12.18 -1.84
CA VAL A 133 -3.74 -13.28 -2.52
C VAL A 133 -4.45 -14.18 -1.54
N ASP A 134 -3.73 -14.63 -0.52
CA ASP A 134 -4.25 -15.55 0.49
C ASP A 134 -4.90 -14.79 1.65
N GLU A 135 -4.91 -13.46 1.58
CA GLU A 135 -5.52 -12.54 2.54
C GLU A 135 -5.06 -12.83 3.97
N VAL A 136 -3.79 -13.18 4.12
CA VAL A 136 -3.23 -13.47 5.45
C VAL A 136 -2.97 -12.17 6.19
N ASP A 137 -3.64 -11.99 7.33
CA ASP A 137 -3.50 -10.84 8.21
C ASP A 137 -2.24 -11.01 9.08
N LYS A 138 -1.07 -10.81 8.46
CA LYS A 138 0.25 -10.83 9.12
C LYS A 138 0.66 -9.41 9.49
N TRP A 139 1.21 -9.25 10.69
CA TRP A 139 1.83 -8.01 11.16
C TRP A 139 3.30 -8.28 11.51
N GLU A 140 4.19 -7.76 10.70
CA GLU A 140 5.63 -7.88 10.81
C GLU A 140 6.25 -6.51 11.09
N THR A 141 7.31 -6.49 11.88
CA THR A 141 8.16 -5.31 12.08
C THR A 141 9.13 -5.15 10.90
N PRO A 142 9.78 -3.98 10.72
CA PRO A 142 10.74 -3.76 9.62
C PRO A 142 11.90 -4.77 9.58
N ASP A 143 12.28 -5.33 10.74
CA ASP A 143 13.29 -6.39 10.90
C ASP A 143 12.76 -7.81 10.62
N GLY A 144 11.48 -7.96 10.27
CA GLY A 144 10.83 -9.24 9.99
C GLY A 144 10.40 -10.00 11.25
N GLY A 145 10.43 -9.36 12.42
CA GLY A 145 9.88 -9.89 13.65
C GLY A 145 8.34 -9.86 13.64
N THR A 146 7.71 -10.70 14.46
CA THR A 146 6.25 -10.70 14.60
C THR A 146 5.82 -9.53 15.49
N CYS A 147 4.91 -8.68 15.00
CA CYS A 147 4.26 -7.65 15.79
C CYS A 147 2.91 -8.16 16.32
N SER A 148 2.44 -7.63 17.45
CA SER A 148 1.09 -7.93 17.91
C SER A 148 0.09 -7.36 16.90
N PRO A 149 -0.90 -8.15 16.43
CA PRO A 149 -1.88 -7.66 15.48
C PRO A 149 -2.63 -6.47 16.09
N VAL A 150 -2.71 -5.37 15.35
CA VAL A 150 -3.51 -4.23 15.78
C VAL A 150 -4.98 -4.64 15.70
N ALA A 151 -5.75 -4.36 16.75
CA ALA A 151 -7.19 -4.62 16.75
C ALA A 151 -7.85 -3.75 15.68
N LEU A 152 -8.07 -4.33 14.50
CA LEU A 152 -8.72 -3.65 13.38
C LEU A 152 -10.11 -3.18 13.82
N LYS A 153 -10.33 -1.87 13.84
CA LYS A 153 -11.67 -1.31 13.98
C LYS A 153 -12.40 -1.48 12.66
N ARG A 154 -12.90 -2.69 12.41
CA ARG A 154 -13.89 -2.90 11.36
C ARG A 154 -15.17 -2.24 11.85
N HIS A 155 -15.44 -1.02 11.39
CA HIS A 155 -16.74 -0.41 11.58
C HIS A 155 -17.78 -1.31 10.88
N PRO A 156 -18.71 -1.94 11.63
CA PRO A 156 -19.75 -2.73 11.01
C PRO A 156 -20.60 -1.81 10.14
N CYS A 157 -20.90 -2.28 8.94
CA CYS A 157 -21.85 -1.68 8.01
C CYS A 157 -23.27 -1.63 8.59
#